data_AF-R7UQM9-F1
#
_entry.id   AF-R7UQM9-F1
#
_cell.length_a   1.000
_cell.length_b   1.000
_cell.length_c   1.000
_cell.angle_alpha   90.00
_cell.angle_beta   90.00
_cell.angle_gamma   90.00
#
_symmetry.space_group_name_H-M   'P 1'
#
loop_
_entity.id
_entity.type
_entity.pdbx_description
1 polymer ?
#
loop_
_entity_poly.entity_id
_entity_poly.type
_entity_poly.pdbx_seq_one_letter_code
_entity_poly.pdbx_strand_id
1 'polypeptide(L)'
;ATLAQLVEHSLYEQGFLVHCLTMDGHQSNVAMARILGAQTDAGKQLIPYFQLSGQNHRTYILFDPCHMIKLARNMLHDVGAFKSPDGVVRWSYLAALDDLQNSIGLRFANKMTPNHIRYQNNKMKVRLATQLLSTSVADAICFLTESGVPHFENSAPTVEFIKVCCL
;
A
#
# COMPACT_ATOMS: atom_id res chain seq x y z
N ALA A 1 -21.39 21.42 5.60
CA ALA A 1 -19.97 21.41 6.00
C ALA A 1 -19.59 20.01 6.46
N THR A 2 -18.42 19.50 6.07
CA THR A 2 -17.92 18.21 6.58
C THR A 2 -17.39 18.41 8.01
N LEU A 3 -17.32 17.35 8.82
CA LEU A 3 -16.75 17.42 10.18
C LEU A 3 -15.30 17.95 10.16
N ALA A 4 -14.51 17.53 9.16
CA ALA A 4 -13.13 18.00 8.98
C ALA A 4 -13.07 19.53 8.79
N GLN A 5 -13.96 20.11 7.98
CA GLN A 5 -14.01 21.58 7.80
C GLN A 5 -14.30 22.30 9.10
N LEU A 6 -15.27 21.80 9.88
CA LEU A 6 -15.68 22.42 11.14
C LEU A 6 -14.53 22.39 12.16
N VAL A 7 -13.87 21.24 12.31
CA VAL A 7 -12.74 21.08 13.23
C VAL A 7 -11.57 21.98 12.83
N GLU A 8 -11.22 21.99 11.54
CA GLU A 8 -10.12 22.81 11.05
C GLU A 8 -10.40 24.31 11.18
N HIS A 9 -11.64 24.75 10.96
CA HIS A 9 -12.04 26.13 11.21
C HIS A 9 -11.88 26.51 12.69
N SER A 10 -12.36 25.67 13.61
CA SER A 10 -12.21 25.94 15.05
C SER A 10 -10.75 25.96 15.50
N LEU A 11 -9.89 25.09 14.95
CA LEU A 11 -8.45 25.12 15.23
C LEU A 11 -7.80 26.40 14.72
N TYR A 12 -8.19 26.86 13.54
CA TYR A 12 -7.70 28.10 12.95
C TYR A 12 -8.08 29.34 13.77
N GLU A 13 -9.32 29.40 14.28
CA GLU A 13 -9.77 30.47 15.19
C GLU A 13 -8.95 30.55 16.49
N GLN A 14 -8.37 29.43 16.92
CA GLN A 14 -7.46 29.37 18.07
C GLN A 14 -5.98 29.63 17.70
N GLY A 15 -5.69 29.95 16.44
CA GLY A 15 -4.34 30.21 15.95
C GLY A 15 -3.52 28.98 15.57
N PHE A 16 -4.13 27.79 15.49
CA PHE A 16 -3.45 26.58 15.00
C PHE A 16 -3.56 26.46 13.49
N LEU A 17 -2.47 26.03 12.85
CA LEU A 17 -2.42 25.73 11.42
C LEU A 17 -2.40 24.21 11.21
N VAL A 18 -3.40 23.70 10.50
CA VAL A 18 -3.47 22.29 10.13
C VAL A 18 -2.71 22.08 8.82
N HIS A 19 -1.55 21.41 8.87
CA HIS A 19 -0.77 21.15 7.66
C HIS A 19 -1.28 19.95 6.86
N CYS A 20 -1.80 18.93 7.56
CA CYS A 20 -2.17 17.68 6.92
C CYS A 20 -3.36 17.01 7.63
N LEU A 21 -4.29 16.52 6.83
CA LEU A 21 -5.33 15.58 7.20
C LEU A 21 -4.92 14.18 6.77
N THR A 22 -4.63 13.31 7.74
CA THR A 22 -4.37 11.89 7.47
C THR A 22 -5.66 11.08 7.64
N MET A 23 -6.02 10.27 6.65
CA MET A 23 -7.26 9.49 6.64
C MET A 23 -7.05 8.10 6.04
N ASP A 24 -7.94 7.15 6.31
CA ASP A 24 -7.93 5.88 5.57
C ASP A 24 -8.49 6.04 4.15
N GLY A 25 -8.37 4.98 3.34
CA GLY A 25 -8.87 4.96 1.96
C GLY A 25 -10.35 4.63 1.80
N HIS A 26 -11.18 4.77 2.86
CA HIS A 26 -12.60 4.45 2.76
C HIS A 26 -13.32 5.40 1.79
N GLN A 27 -14.34 4.91 1.08
CA GLN A 27 -15.04 5.69 0.05
C GLN A 27 -15.63 7.01 0.58
N SER A 28 -16.10 7.02 1.84
CA SER A 28 -16.59 8.23 2.50
C SER A 28 -15.50 9.29 2.69
N ASN A 29 -14.27 8.87 3.02
CA ASN A 29 -13.13 9.77 3.23
C ASN A 29 -12.63 10.33 1.89
N VAL A 30 -12.62 9.50 0.84
CA VAL A 30 -12.36 9.96 -0.54
C VAL A 30 -13.43 10.94 -1.01
N ALA A 31 -14.71 10.70 -0.72
CA ALA A 31 -15.79 11.61 -1.06
C ALA A 31 -15.67 12.95 -0.29
N MET A 32 -15.32 12.89 0.99
CA MET A 32 -15.03 14.08 1.80
C MET A 32 -13.90 14.91 1.19
N ALA A 33 -12.78 14.29 0.82
CA ALA A 33 -11.67 14.99 0.16
C ALA A 33 -12.10 15.72 -1.12
N ARG A 34 -12.96 15.11 -1.93
CA ARG A 34 -13.53 15.75 -3.13
C ARG A 34 -14.41 16.95 -2.78
N ILE A 35 -15.25 16.83 -1.75
CA ILE A 35 -16.09 17.95 -1.25
C ILE A 35 -15.23 19.11 -0.76
N LEU A 36 -14.06 18.81 -0.16
CA LEU A 36 -13.08 19.81 0.27
C LEU A 36 -12.37 20.50 -0.91
N GLY A 37 -12.43 19.95 -2.12
CA GLY A 37 -11.75 20.47 -3.31
C GLY A 37 -10.44 19.75 -3.65
N ALA A 38 -10.08 18.69 -2.93
CA ALA A 38 -8.92 17.87 -3.25
C ALA A 38 -9.25 16.85 -4.35
N GLN A 39 -8.29 16.60 -5.24
CA GLN A 39 -8.31 15.54 -6.24
C GLN A 39 -7.25 14.50 -5.90
N THR A 40 -7.69 13.31 -5.46
CA THR A 40 -6.83 12.21 -5.02
C THR A 40 -6.79 11.03 -6.01
N ASP A 41 -7.45 11.15 -7.16
CA ASP A 41 -7.48 10.13 -8.21
C ASP A 41 -6.17 10.15 -9.02
N ALA A 42 -5.48 9.00 -9.05
CA ALA A 42 -4.24 8.83 -9.80
C ALA A 42 -4.41 8.94 -11.33
N GLY A 43 -5.64 8.75 -11.86
CA GLY A 43 -5.95 8.92 -13.27
C GLY A 43 -6.17 10.38 -13.70
N LYS A 44 -6.10 11.33 -12.75
CA LYS A 44 -6.31 12.77 -12.98
C LYS A 44 -5.11 13.55 -12.50
N GLN A 45 -5.09 14.85 -12.80
CA GLN A 45 -4.13 15.76 -12.17
C GLN A 45 -4.35 15.75 -10.66
N LEU A 46 -3.34 15.30 -9.92
CA LEU A 46 -3.38 15.20 -8.47
C LEU A 46 -3.41 16.61 -7.86
N ILE A 47 -4.40 16.86 -7.01
CA ILE A 47 -4.52 18.07 -6.20
C ILE A 47 -4.68 17.58 -4.75
N PRO A 48 -3.58 17.21 -4.07
CA PRO A 48 -3.63 16.50 -2.80
C PRO A 48 -3.79 17.46 -1.62
N TYR A 49 -4.52 18.55 -1.81
CA TYR A 49 -4.74 19.56 -0.80
C TYR A 49 -6.08 20.25 -1.02
N PHE A 50 -6.55 20.91 0.03
CA PHE A 50 -7.64 21.86 -0.03
C PHE A 50 -7.24 23.14 0.69
N GLN A 51 -8.04 24.18 0.50
CA GLN A 51 -7.88 25.46 1.16
C GLN A 51 -9.26 25.95 1.58
N LEU A 52 -9.44 26.21 2.86
CA LEU A 52 -10.70 26.74 3.39
C LEU A 52 -10.82 28.23 3.06
N SER A 53 -12.05 28.68 2.82
CA SER A 53 -12.33 30.10 2.56
C SER A 53 -11.88 30.97 3.74
N GLY A 54 -11.15 32.04 3.45
CA GLY A 54 -10.61 32.95 4.47
C GLY A 54 -9.27 32.51 5.07
N GLN A 55 -8.76 31.32 4.73
CA GLN A 55 -7.42 30.88 5.08
C GLN A 55 -6.47 31.05 3.88
N ASN A 56 -5.24 31.53 4.13
CA ASN A 56 -4.20 31.65 3.10
C ASN A 56 -3.19 30.49 3.16
N HIS A 57 -3.64 29.33 3.63
CA HIS A 57 -2.82 28.14 3.86
C HIS A 57 -3.50 26.91 3.26
N ARG A 58 -2.70 25.92 2.83
CA ARG A 58 -3.17 24.69 2.21
C ARG A 58 -3.05 23.52 3.17
N THR A 59 -4.13 22.79 3.35
CA THR A 59 -4.18 21.57 4.13
C THR A 59 -4.06 20.38 3.20
N TYR A 60 -2.98 19.60 3.36
CA TYR A 60 -2.69 18.45 2.51
C TYR A 60 -3.48 17.22 2.97
N ILE A 61 -3.89 16.37 2.04
CA ILE A 61 -4.54 15.10 2.34
C ILE A 61 -3.54 13.98 2.12
N LEU A 62 -3.36 13.15 3.15
CA LEU A 62 -2.54 11.96 3.12
C LEU A 62 -3.39 10.74 3.46
N PHE A 63 -3.22 9.66 2.70
CA PHE A 63 -3.78 8.38 3.09
C PHE A 63 -2.84 7.68 4.07
N ASP A 64 -3.38 7.05 5.11
CA ASP A 64 -2.56 6.29 6.07
C ASP A 64 -1.80 5.17 5.34
N PRO A 65 -0.45 5.25 5.27
CA PRO A 65 0.38 4.25 4.61
C PRO A 65 0.18 2.84 5.17
N CYS A 66 -0.08 2.72 6.48
CA CYS A 66 -0.32 1.43 7.12
C CYS A 66 -1.59 0.75 6.60
N HIS A 67 -2.65 1.54 6.36
CA HIS A 67 -3.85 1.05 5.69
C HIS A 67 -3.59 0.74 4.21
N MET A 68 -2.83 1.59 3.50
CA MET A 68 -2.57 1.40 2.07
C MET A 68 -1.81 0.10 1.78
N ILE A 69 -0.77 -0.23 2.56
CA ILE A 69 -0.02 -1.48 2.34
C ILE A 69 -0.86 -2.73 2.62
N LYS A 70 -1.79 -2.67 3.58
CA LYS A 70 -2.76 -3.75 3.81
C LYS A 70 -3.69 -3.92 2.60
N LEU A 71 -4.16 -2.81 2.01
CA LEU A 71 -4.99 -2.85 0.81
C LEU A 71 -4.23 -3.42 -0.38
N ALA A 72 -2.97 -3.02 -0.60
CA ALA A 72 -2.11 -3.54 -1.66
C ALA A 72 -1.94 -5.07 -1.55
N ARG A 73 -1.60 -5.59 -0.36
CA ARG A 73 -1.54 -7.03 -0.09
C ARG A 73 -2.88 -7.70 -0.37
N ASN A 74 -3.97 -7.16 0.19
CA ASN A 74 -5.29 -7.77 0.07
C ASN A 74 -5.73 -7.86 -1.39
N MET A 75 -5.54 -6.77 -2.15
CA MET A 75 -5.86 -6.72 -3.57
C MET A 75 -5.05 -7.75 -4.36
N LEU A 76 -3.73 -7.83 -4.15
CA LEU A 76 -2.90 -8.80 -4.86
C LEU A 76 -3.32 -10.24 -4.56
N HIS A 77 -3.63 -10.56 -3.31
CA HIS A 77 -4.13 -11.88 -2.92
C HIS A 77 -5.50 -12.19 -3.55
N ASP A 78 -6.46 -11.27 -3.42
CA ASP A 78 -7.86 -11.50 -3.81
C ASP A 78 -8.02 -11.57 -5.33
N VAL A 79 -7.26 -10.75 -6.07
CA VAL A 79 -7.25 -10.75 -7.55
C VAL A 79 -6.34 -11.87 -8.09
N GLY A 80 -5.33 -12.27 -7.33
CA GLY A 80 -4.34 -13.30 -7.69
C GLY A 80 -3.31 -12.82 -8.71
N ALA A 81 -3.71 -12.09 -9.75
CA ALA A 81 -2.81 -11.46 -10.71
C ALA A 81 -3.42 -10.25 -11.41
N PHE A 82 -2.63 -9.19 -11.63
CA PHE A 82 -3.05 -8.01 -12.39
C PHE A 82 -1.95 -7.51 -13.33
N LYS A 83 -2.35 -6.74 -14.35
CA LYS A 83 -1.41 -6.14 -15.30
C LYS A 83 -0.83 -4.83 -14.75
N SER A 84 0.48 -4.72 -14.71
CA SER A 84 1.23 -3.47 -14.58
C SER A 84 1.78 -3.05 -15.95
N PRO A 85 2.34 -1.83 -16.09
CA PRO A 85 3.06 -1.42 -17.31
C PRO A 85 4.21 -2.38 -17.67
N ASP A 86 4.85 -2.97 -16.68
CA ASP A 86 6.04 -3.82 -16.85
C ASP A 86 5.71 -5.31 -17.07
N GLY A 87 4.45 -5.72 -16.89
CA GLY A 87 4.01 -7.10 -17.11
C GLY A 87 2.93 -7.54 -16.12
N VAL A 88 2.92 -8.82 -15.76
CA VAL A 88 1.89 -9.38 -14.85
C VAL A 88 2.45 -9.56 -13.45
N VAL A 89 1.85 -8.86 -12.49
CA VAL A 89 2.10 -9.04 -11.05
C VAL A 89 1.28 -10.24 -10.58
N ARG A 90 1.90 -11.18 -9.84
CA ARG A 90 1.23 -12.43 -9.41
C ARG A 90 1.48 -12.74 -7.95
N TRP A 91 0.40 -13.10 -7.24
CA TRP A 91 0.47 -13.65 -5.88
C TRP A 91 1.18 -15.01 -5.82
N SER A 92 1.13 -15.78 -6.92
CA SER A 92 1.73 -17.12 -6.98
C SER A 92 3.22 -17.16 -6.66
N TYR A 93 3.99 -16.11 -6.98
CA TYR A 93 5.41 -16.05 -6.63
C TYR A 93 5.65 -15.94 -5.12
N LEU A 94 4.76 -15.25 -4.40
CA LEU A 94 4.82 -15.19 -2.94
C LEU A 94 4.49 -16.56 -2.35
N ALA A 95 3.43 -17.21 -2.82
CA ALA A 95 3.08 -18.56 -2.36
C ALA A 95 4.21 -19.57 -2.63
N ALA A 96 4.78 -19.57 -3.84
CA ALA A 96 5.91 -20.41 -4.21
C ALA A 96 7.15 -20.16 -3.34
N LEU A 97 7.42 -18.90 -2.98
CA LEU A 97 8.52 -18.57 -2.07
C LEU A 97 8.29 -19.13 -0.65
N ASP A 98 7.07 -19.07 -0.12
CA ASP A 98 6.77 -19.70 1.17
C ASP A 98 6.97 -21.21 1.10
N ASP A 99 6.41 -21.86 0.09
CA ASP A 99 6.48 -23.31 -0.09
C ASP A 99 7.92 -23.79 -0.24
N LEU A 100 8.74 -23.10 -1.05
CA LEU A 100 10.16 -23.41 -1.21
C LEU A 100 10.93 -23.26 0.09
N GLN A 101 10.75 -22.15 0.82
CA GLN A 101 11.44 -21.93 2.09
C GLN A 101 11.05 -22.97 3.16
N ASN A 102 9.78 -23.37 3.18
CA ASN A 102 9.32 -24.41 4.11
C ASN A 102 9.85 -25.80 3.71
N SER A 103 9.95 -26.11 2.41
CA SER A 103 10.43 -27.41 1.94
C SER A 103 11.93 -27.61 2.18
N ILE A 104 12.74 -26.56 2.00
CA ILE A 104 14.18 -26.61 2.26
C ILE A 104 14.55 -26.37 3.74
N GLY A 105 13.61 -25.88 4.56
CA GLY A 105 13.82 -25.56 5.97
C GLY A 105 14.68 -24.32 6.23
N LEU A 106 14.89 -23.46 5.21
CA LEU A 106 15.72 -22.26 5.26
C LEU A 106 14.97 -21.04 4.72
N ARG A 107 15.36 -19.84 5.15
CA ARG A 107 14.79 -18.56 4.69
C ARG A 107 15.81 -17.79 3.87
N PHE A 108 15.37 -17.13 2.80
CA PHE A 108 16.19 -16.23 1.97
C PHE A 108 16.30 -14.85 2.63
N ALA A 109 16.84 -14.80 3.86
CA ALA A 109 17.08 -13.58 4.64
C ALA A 109 15.85 -12.66 4.86
N ASN A 110 14.63 -13.18 4.66
CA ASN A 110 13.38 -12.44 4.88
C ASN A 110 12.60 -12.99 6.09
N LYS A 111 11.62 -12.22 6.57
CA LYS A 111 10.79 -12.55 7.75
C LYS A 111 9.51 -13.30 7.38
N MET A 112 9.38 -13.75 6.13
CA MET A 112 8.19 -14.40 5.64
C MET A 112 7.97 -15.74 6.35
N THR A 113 6.71 -16.03 6.62
CA THR A 113 6.24 -17.27 7.25
C THR A 113 4.89 -17.64 6.64
N PRO A 114 4.38 -18.86 6.87
CA PRO A 114 3.09 -19.27 6.31
C PRO A 114 1.91 -18.40 6.74
N ASN A 115 2.02 -17.69 7.86
CA ASN A 115 1.00 -16.73 8.31
C ASN A 115 0.91 -15.48 7.42
N HIS A 116 1.93 -15.18 6.63
CA HIS A 116 1.90 -14.09 5.65
C HIS A 116 1.09 -14.46 4.41
N ILE A 117 1.09 -15.74 4.02
CA ILE A 117 0.25 -16.27 2.94
C ILE A 117 -1.17 -16.54 3.44
N ARG A 118 -1.30 -17.20 4.59
CA ARG A 118 -2.58 -17.52 5.25
C ARG A 118 -3.01 -16.42 6.21
N TYR A 119 -3.00 -15.17 5.73
CA TYR A 119 -3.19 -13.99 6.56
C TYR A 119 -4.66 -13.63 6.80
N GLN A 120 -5.65 -14.40 6.32
CA GLN A 120 -7.08 -14.05 6.33
C GLN A 120 -7.59 -13.74 7.75
N ASN A 121 -7.24 -14.57 8.73
CA ASN A 121 -7.56 -14.34 10.16
C ASN A 121 -6.76 -13.19 10.79
N ASN A 122 -5.78 -12.65 10.07
CA ASN A 122 -4.87 -11.59 10.48
C ASN A 122 -4.90 -10.40 9.50
N LYS A 123 -6.01 -10.20 8.77
CA LYS A 123 -6.14 -9.18 7.70
C LYS A 123 -5.77 -7.77 8.17
N MET A 124 -6.00 -7.45 9.44
CA MET A 124 -5.68 -6.13 10.00
C MET A 124 -4.23 -5.97 10.47
N LYS A 125 -3.43 -7.04 10.57
CA LYS A 125 -2.03 -6.98 11.02
C LYS A 125 -1.15 -6.35 9.93
N VAL A 126 -0.85 -5.06 10.10
CA VAL A 126 0.05 -4.28 9.23
C VAL A 126 1.41 -4.95 9.12
N ARG A 127 1.95 -5.46 10.24
CA ARG A 127 3.24 -6.16 10.28
C ARG A 127 3.36 -7.30 9.25
N LEU A 128 2.29 -8.06 9.04
CA LEU A 128 2.31 -9.14 8.05
C LEU A 128 2.29 -8.59 6.61
N ALA A 129 1.62 -7.46 6.36
CA ALA A 129 1.65 -6.83 5.05
C ALA A 129 3.04 -6.26 4.74
N THR A 130 3.64 -5.53 5.69
CA THR A 130 4.95 -4.89 5.50
C THR A 130 6.08 -5.90 5.36
N GLN A 131 6.02 -7.01 6.09
CA GLN A 131 7.03 -8.08 5.97
C GLN A 131 6.90 -8.86 4.65
N LEU A 132 5.67 -9.09 4.18
CA LEU A 132 5.41 -9.77 2.91
C LEU A 132 5.83 -8.91 1.71
N LEU A 133 5.46 -7.63 1.72
CA LEU A 133 5.80 -6.66 0.67
C LEU A 133 7.08 -5.90 1.04
N SER A 134 8.17 -6.62 1.27
CA SER A 134 9.47 -6.06 1.66
C SER A 134 10.53 -6.30 0.60
N THR A 135 11.57 -5.46 0.60
CA THR A 135 12.72 -5.58 -0.32
C THR A 135 13.38 -6.95 -0.21
N SER A 136 13.53 -7.48 1.01
CA SER A 136 14.09 -8.83 1.21
C SER A 136 13.29 -9.96 0.54
N VAL A 137 11.96 -9.80 0.41
CA VAL A 137 11.12 -10.76 -0.32
C VAL A 137 11.28 -10.56 -1.83
N ALA A 138 11.33 -9.31 -2.29
CA ALA A 138 11.58 -9.00 -3.69
C ALA A 138 12.93 -9.54 -4.17
N ASP A 139 13.99 -9.35 -3.38
CA ASP A 139 15.34 -9.82 -3.70
C ASP A 139 15.42 -11.35 -3.69
N ALA A 140 14.71 -12.02 -2.77
CA ALA A 140 14.62 -13.48 -2.77
C ALA A 140 13.95 -14.01 -4.05
N ILE A 141 12.84 -13.40 -4.48
CA ILE A 141 12.16 -13.77 -5.73
C ILE A 141 13.09 -13.50 -6.93
N CYS A 142 13.76 -12.35 -6.97
CA CYS A 142 14.69 -11.98 -8.03
C CYS A 142 15.84 -13.01 -8.14
N PHE A 143 16.45 -13.36 -7.01
CA PHE A 143 17.52 -14.35 -6.94
C PHE A 143 17.07 -15.72 -7.46
N LEU A 144 15.86 -16.16 -7.10
CA LEU A 144 15.32 -17.45 -7.56
C LEU A 144 15.06 -17.46 -9.07
N THR A 145 14.60 -16.34 -9.62
CA THR A 145 14.44 -16.16 -11.07
C THR A 145 15.79 -16.23 -11.78
N GLU A 146 16.80 -15.50 -11.29
CA GLU A 146 18.15 -15.49 -11.86
C GLU A 146 18.84 -16.86 -11.75
N SER A 147 18.53 -17.61 -10.69
CA SER A 147 19.03 -18.97 -10.46
C SER A 147 18.31 -20.02 -11.31
N GLY A 148 17.32 -19.64 -12.13
CA GLY A 148 16.57 -20.56 -12.99
C GLY A 148 15.68 -21.55 -12.22
N VAL A 149 15.25 -21.18 -11.00
CA VAL A 149 14.39 -22.04 -10.20
C VAL A 149 12.99 -22.09 -10.81
N PRO A 150 12.41 -23.28 -11.04
CA PRO A 150 11.06 -23.41 -11.57
C PRO A 150 10.03 -22.63 -10.76
N HIS A 151 8.99 -22.11 -11.43
CA HIS A 151 7.90 -21.31 -10.86
C HIS A 151 8.23 -19.85 -10.51
N PHE A 152 9.45 -19.39 -10.81
CA PHE A 152 9.87 -18.00 -10.63
C PHE A 152 10.17 -17.30 -11.96
N GLU A 153 9.84 -17.90 -13.09
CA GLU A 153 10.10 -17.33 -14.41
C GLU A 153 9.30 -16.04 -14.64
N ASN A 154 9.91 -15.01 -15.24
CA ASN A 154 9.24 -13.73 -15.52
C ASN A 154 8.61 -13.06 -14.28
N SER A 155 9.28 -13.16 -13.12
CA SER A 155 8.81 -12.56 -11.86
C SER A 155 9.06 -11.05 -11.76
N ALA A 156 9.86 -10.46 -12.66
CA ALA A 156 10.30 -9.06 -12.61
C ALA A 156 9.18 -8.03 -12.33
N PRO A 157 7.98 -8.12 -12.95
CA PRO A 157 6.89 -7.19 -12.63
C PRO A 157 6.41 -7.28 -11.18
N THR A 158 6.44 -8.48 -10.60
CA THR A 158 6.08 -8.70 -9.19
C THR A 158 7.16 -8.19 -8.25
N VAL A 159 8.43 -8.40 -8.59
CA VAL A 159 9.57 -7.84 -7.85
C VAL A 159 9.47 -6.31 -7.79
N GLU A 160 9.20 -5.67 -8.93
CA GLU A 160 9.08 -4.21 -8.99
C GLU A 160 7.87 -3.71 -8.20
N PHE A 161 6.71 -4.36 -8.32
CA PHE A 161 5.55 -4.03 -7.51
C PHE A 161 5.85 -4.09 -6.00
N ILE A 162 6.56 -5.13 -5.54
CA ILE A 162 6.94 -5.27 -4.12
C ILE A 162 7.87 -4.13 -3.72
N LYS A 163 8.86 -3.77 -4.56
CA LYS A 163 9.80 -2.67 -4.28
C LYS A 163 9.10 -1.32 -4.17
N VAL A 164 8.11 -1.03 -5.02
CA VAL A 164 7.28 0.19 -4.94
C VAL A 164 6.43 0.23 -3.66
N CYS A 165 6.00 -0.93 -3.14
CA CYS A 165 5.22 -1.00 -1.90
C CYS A 165 6.09 -0.87 -0.63
N CYS A 166 7.41 -0.94 -0.72
CA CYS A 166 8.29 -0.82 0.42
C CYS A 166 8.29 0.63 0.93
N LEU A 167 7.83 0.82 2.16
CA LEU A 167 7.94 2.07 2.91
C LEU A 167 9.28 2.16 3.65
#